data_AF-A0A1V5MWG3-F1
#
_entry.id   AF-A0A1V5MWG3-F1
#
_cell.length_a   1.000
_cell.length_b   1.000
_cell.length_c   1.000
_cell.angle_alpha   90.00
_cell.angle_beta   90.00
_cell.angle_gamma   90.00
#
_symmetry.space_group_name_H-M   'P 1'
#
loop_
_entity.id
_entity.type
_entity.pdbx_description
1 polymer ?
#
loop_
_entity_poly.entity_id
_entity_poly.type
_entity_poly.pdbx_seq_one_letter_code
_entity_poly.pdbx_strand_id
1 'polypeptide(L)' 'MLTRKKGFKDPYFDRFNYENYGGTPVLGINASVIIGHGISNAKAIKNMILLTYKVQKAHISEKIKTALSEIIEH' A
#
# COMPACT_ATOMS: atom_id res chain seq x y z
N MET A 1 7.32 -8.88 -14.67
CA MET A 1 7.33 -10.19 -14.00
C MET A 1 7.54 -11.31 -15.03
N LEU A 2 8.41 -12.30 -14.76
CA LEU A 2 8.79 -13.36 -15.71
C LEU A 2 7.60 -14.20 -16.19
N THR A 3 6.59 -14.39 -15.32
CA THR A 3 5.36 -15.15 -15.55
C THR A 3 4.53 -14.59 -16.70
N ARG A 4 4.30 -13.27 -16.72
CA ARG A 4 3.60 -12.59 -17.82
C ARG A 4 4.35 -12.67 -19.15
N LYS A 5 5.69 -12.56 -19.14
CA LYS A 5 6.51 -12.69 -20.35
C LYS A 5 6.43 -14.10 -20.97
N LYS A 6 6.10 -15.12 -20.16
CA LYS A 6 5.91 -16.51 -20.60
C LYS A 6 4.43 -16.90 -20.81
N GLY A 7 3.49 -15.95 -20.76
CA GLY A 7 2.06 -16.21 -21.00
C GLY A 7 1.33 -16.94 -19.87
N PHE A 8 2.00 -17.25 -18.75
CA PHE A 8 1.37 -17.85 -17.58
C PHE A 8 0.61 -16.78 -16.79
N LYS A 9 -0.73 -16.84 -16.83
CA LYS A 9 -1.61 -16.11 -15.92
C LYS A 9 -1.95 -17.02 -14.75
N ASP A 10 -1.50 -16.64 -13.56
CA ASP A 10 -1.81 -17.33 -12.33
C ASP A 10 -2.23 -16.29 -11.27
N PRO A 11 -3.39 -16.44 -10.61
CA PRO A 11 -3.85 -15.55 -9.57
C PRO A 11 -2.84 -15.36 -8.43
N TYR A 12 -2.06 -16.38 -8.10
CA TYR A 12 -1.00 -16.32 -7.08
C TYR A 12 0.09 -15.32 -7.49
N PHE A 13 0.59 -15.40 -8.72
CA PHE A 13 1.66 -14.53 -9.20
C PHE A 13 1.18 -13.11 -9.49
N ASP A 14 -0.08 -12.93 -9.91
CA ASP A 14 -0.67 -11.62 -10.16
C ASP A 14 -0.78 -10.75 -8.88
N ARG A 15 -0.84 -11.37 -7.69
CA ARG A 15 -0.79 -10.66 -6.39
C ARG A 15 0.56 -10.02 -6.08
N PHE A 16 1.64 -10.49 -6.69
CA PHE A 16 2.96 -9.87 -6.57
C PHE A 16 3.17 -8.73 -7.57
N ASN A 17 2.18 -8.45 -8.42
CA ASN A 17 2.27 -7.36 -9.37
C ASN A 17 1.90 -6.05 -8.68
N TYR A 18 2.91 -5.36 -8.15
CA TYR A 18 2.81 -4.13 -7.35
C TYR A 18 1.99 -3.00 -8.02
N GLU A 19 1.92 -2.99 -9.35
CA GLU A 19 1.08 -2.05 -10.11
C GLU A 19 -0.43 -2.16 -9.78
N ASN A 20 -0.88 -3.33 -9.34
CA ASN A 20 -2.28 -3.55 -8.98
C ASN A 20 -2.67 -2.91 -7.64
N TYR A 21 -1.71 -2.68 -6.75
CA TYR A 21 -1.96 -2.17 -5.40
C TYR A 21 -1.71 -0.67 -5.28
N GLY A 22 -0.83 -0.11 -6.13
CA GLY A 22 -0.62 1.34 -6.18
C GLY A 22 0.37 1.87 -5.13
N GLY A 23 1.41 1.10 -4.79
CA GLY A 23 2.48 1.56 -3.91
C GLY A 23 2.38 1.03 -2.49
N THR A 24 3.26 1.55 -1.62
CA THR A 24 3.48 1.04 -0.26
C THR A 24 3.19 2.16 0.76
N PRO A 25 2.34 1.92 1.77
CA PRO A 25 2.12 2.88 2.84
C PRO A 25 3.34 2.98 3.77
N VAL A 26 3.67 4.20 4.15
CA VAL A 26 4.70 4.49 5.17
C VAL A 26 4.05 4.52 6.55
N LEU A 27 4.62 3.77 7.49
CA LEU A 27 4.18 3.72 8.89
C LEU A 27 5.17 4.47 9.79
N GLY A 28 4.72 4.85 10.99
CA GLY A 28 5.56 5.55 11.97
C GLY A 28 5.64 7.07 11.78
N ILE A 29 4.74 7.64 10.98
CA ILE A 29 4.58 9.08 10.77
C ILE A 29 3.14 9.51 11.07
N ASN A 30 2.92 10.80 11.32
CA ASN A 30 1.61 11.35 11.71
C ASN A 30 0.70 11.69 10.51
N ALA A 31 0.93 11.07 9.34
CA ALA A 31 0.20 11.36 8.12
C ALA A 31 0.10 10.13 7.21
N SER A 32 -0.91 10.10 6.33
CA SER A 32 -1.02 9.08 5.28
C SER A 32 -0.06 9.36 4.13
N VAL A 33 1.03 8.59 4.03
CA VAL A 33 1.98 8.69 2.93
C VAL A 33 2.09 7.36 2.20
N ILE A 34 1.97 7.40 0.86
CA ILE A 34 2.15 6.26 -0.03
C ILE A 34 3.36 6.51 -0.93
N ILE A 35 4.28 5.55 -1.00
CA ILE A 35 5.42 5.58 -1.93
C ILE A 35 5.08 4.74 -3.16
N GLY A 36 5.08 5.39 -4.33
CA GLY A 36 4.93 4.75 -5.63
C GLY A 36 6.22 4.13 -6.14
N HIS A 37 6.10 3.24 -7.14
CA HIS A 37 7.26 2.71 -7.86
C HIS A 37 7.61 3.64 -9.03
N GLY A 38 8.90 3.86 -9.31
CA GLY A 38 9.37 4.87 -10.27
C GLY A 38 8.91 4.69 -11.72
N ILE A 39 8.41 3.50 -12.10
CA ILE A 39 7.89 3.19 -13.44
C ILE A 39 6.35 3.18 -13.51
N SER A 40 5.67 3.93 -12.65
CA SER A 40 4.21 3.87 -12.52
C SER A 40 3.47 4.38 -13.77
N ASN A 41 2.69 3.49 -14.39
CA ASN A 41 1.74 3.84 -15.45
C ASN A 41 0.45 4.49 -14.88
N ALA A 42 -0.44 4.99 -15.75
CA ALA A 42 -1.68 5.66 -15.35
C ALA A 42 -2.57 4.80 -14.42
N LYS A 43 -2.62 3.48 -14.62
CA LYS A 43 -3.37 2.56 -13.74
C LYS A 43 -2.74 2.50 -12.36
N ALA A 44 -1.41 2.44 -12.28
CA ALA A 44 -0.70 2.47 -11.02
C ALA A 44 -0.97 3.77 -10.25
N ILE A 45 -0.86 4.94 -10.90
CA ILE A 45 -1.19 6.25 -10.29
C ILE A 45 -2.62 6.26 -9.73
N LYS A 46 -3.62 5.85 -10.53
CA LYS A 46 -5.03 5.76 -10.08
C LYS A 46 -5.17 4.89 -8.83
N ASN A 47 -4.53 3.72 -8.83
CA ASN A 47 -4.57 2.81 -7.70
C ASN A 47 -3.90 3.42 -6.47
N MET A 48 -2.82 4.20 -6.63
CA MET A 48 -2.18 4.89 -5.50
C MET A 48 -3.14 5.88 -4.85
N ILE A 49 -3.84 6.69 -5.64
CA ILE A 49 -4.81 7.67 -5.11
C ILE A 49 -5.91 6.95 -4.32
N LEU A 50 -6.43 5.85 -4.85
CA LEU A 50 -7.44 5.03 -4.17
C LEU A 50 -6.88 4.38 -2.89
N LEU A 51 -5.63 3.93 -2.90
CA LEU A 51 -4.96 3.38 -1.73
C LEU A 51 -4.76 4.46 -0.65
N THR A 52 -4.25 5.64 -1.02
CA THR A 52 -4.08 6.79 -0.11
C THR A 52 -5.41 7.16 0.55
N TYR A 53 -6.50 7.22 -0.22
CA TYR A 53 -7.84 7.48 0.32
C TYR A 53 -8.27 6.45 1.36
N LYS A 54 -8.04 5.15 1.09
CA LYS A 54 -8.36 4.07 2.03
C LYS A 54 -7.53 4.14 3.30
N VAL A 55 -6.22 4.40 3.17
CA VAL A 55 -5.31 4.54 4.32
C VAL A 55 -5.71 5.74 5.18
N GLN A 56 -6.03 6.87 4.57
CA GLN A 56 -6.52 8.06 5.28
C GLN A 56 -7.81 7.76 6.05
N LYS A 57 -8.77 7.06 5.42
CA LYS A 57 -10.02 6.67 6.09
C LYS A 57 -9.84 5.63 7.20
N ALA A 58 -8.76 4.85 7.15
CA ALA A 58 -8.50 3.82 8.14
C ALA A 58 -7.92 4.39 9.44
N HIS A 59 -7.46 5.66 9.46
CA HIS A 59 -6.86 6.32 10.62
C HIS A 59 -5.75 5.47 11.27
N ILE A 60 -4.86 4.93 10.43
CA ILE A 60 -3.84 3.96 10.86
C ILE A 60 -2.86 4.61 11.85
N SER A 61 -2.43 5.85 11.59
CA SER A 61 -1.55 6.61 12.48
C SER A 61 -2.12 6.73 13.89
N GLU A 62 -3.42 7.06 13.99
CA GLU A 62 -4.12 7.22 15.26
C GLU A 62 -4.25 5.88 15.99
N LYS A 63 -4.63 4.81 15.27
CA LYS A 63 -4.75 3.47 15.85
C LYS A 63 -3.43 2.94 16.38
N ILE A 64 -2.33 3.12 15.64
CA ILE A 64 -0.99 2.73 16.09
C ILE A 64 -0.63 3.52 17.35
N LYS A 65 -0.87 4.84 17.34
CA LYS A 65 -0.59 5.70 18.49
C LYS A 65 -1.37 5.24 19.74
N THR A 66 -2.67 4.99 19.61
CA THR A 66 -3.52 4.50 20.71
C THR A 66 -3.01 3.17 21.26
N ALA A 67 -2.76 2.18 20.38
CA ALA A 67 -2.27 0.87 20.81
C ALA A 67 -0.92 0.94 21.52
N LEU A 68 -0.01 1.83 21.08
CA LEU A 68 1.28 2.02 21.75
C LEU A 68 1.12 2.74 23.10
N SER A 69 0.22 3.72 23.22
CA SER A 69 -0.06 4.38 24.50
C SER A 69 -0.59 3.39 25.54
N GLU A 70 -1.52 2.51 25.16
CA GLU A 70 -2.04 1.46 26.04
C GLU A 70 -0.96 0.50 26.54
N ILE A 71 0.05 0.21 25.72
CA ILE A 71 1.20 -0.64 26.12
C ILE A 71 2.13 0.08 27.09
N ILE A 72 2.33 1.39 26.94
CA ILE A 72 3.26 2.17 27.78
C ILE A 72 2.68 2.46 29.16
N GLU A 73 1.35 2.57 29.26
CA GLU A 73 0.64 2.83 30.52
C GLU A 73 0.46 1.56 31.38
N HIS A 74 0.86 0.39 30.88
CA HIS A 74 0.84 -0.91 31.57
C HIS A 74 2.25 -1.47 31.80
#